data_AF-A0A800GKB8-F1
#
_entry.id   AF-A0A800GKB8-F1
#
_cell.length_a   1.000
_cell.length_b   1.000
_cell.length_c   1.000
_cell.angle_alpha   90.00
_cell.angle_beta   90.00
_cell.angle_gamma   90.00
#
_symmetry.space_group_name_H-M   'P 1'
#
loop_
_entity.id
_entity.type
_entity.pdbx_description
1 polymer ?
#
loop_
_entity_poly.entity_id
_entity_poly.type
_entity_poly.pdbx_seq_one_letter_code
_entity_poly.pdbx_strand_id
1 'polypeptide(L)'
;MSCQYDAKALLHLTAPPIAPLSSQFSNIENQQECLRQSVAIQFTQPCWLHNIAQISASQSPIAVQLMSLYLNSNGQGEINVAESYRSLLLMTGIKHPVLYTQDFSDQTDIFDEVFHFAAIQLALKRFPRLLFAEILGFTLAFCQMPTWLEVCFPDHQLPPVFFKLRQQQLRYQCSTIEKAITDHLALFSQASNAKQSTELWRRIQHGFFLFYQQMQQCRDRFNQHLQCQPTIQQRVAQLFQQKSVAAMGHHSHIQIDGISLDQWFSGLPENSQAFLSVLRHSNYVDKHRPEQSLLLKLFADQGAMSGVLNNSERALLLAWLQSDEITAGVLHAVGDLSVTDNVRVDASVAGTDNYENLNNRGLYYYLVNADLFPEVLSSARNRVEKLLRFCDFFCHVPFKTYSHEKFDAYIADIYHQEMAAYRPLKGPPKISKEAYLWGLEQIAPLILLDGCWLQHSLAVENTNPAIAEILFSIYRDEIGNGVPEKNHAYIFQQLRATGC
;
A
#
# COMPACT_ATOMS: atom_id res chain seq x y z
N MET A 1 -20.53 -20.03 -13.35
CA MET A 1 -21.22 -19.82 -14.64
C MET A 1 -20.20 -19.31 -15.64
N SER A 2 -19.93 -20.08 -16.70
CA SER A 2 -18.99 -19.74 -17.78
C SER A 2 -19.64 -18.73 -18.72
N CYS A 3 -19.62 -17.44 -18.38
CA CYS A 3 -20.00 -16.39 -19.33
C CYS A 3 -18.79 -16.09 -20.21
N GLN A 4 -18.94 -16.30 -21.52
CA GLN A 4 -18.03 -15.71 -22.50
C GLN A 4 -18.04 -14.18 -22.32
N TYR A 5 -16.87 -13.57 -22.45
CA TYR A 5 -16.76 -12.11 -22.42
C TYR A 5 -17.53 -11.47 -23.57
N ASP A 6 -18.29 -10.43 -23.27
CA ASP A 6 -18.70 -9.41 -24.22
C ASP A 6 -18.40 -8.02 -23.65
N ALA A 7 -18.34 -6.99 -24.49
CA ALA A 7 -18.03 -5.62 -24.04
C ALA A 7 -19.04 -5.08 -23.00
N LYS A 8 -20.26 -5.64 -22.96
CA LYS A 8 -21.27 -5.29 -21.96
C LYS A 8 -20.93 -5.88 -20.59
N ALA A 9 -20.32 -7.07 -20.55
CA ALA A 9 -19.90 -7.72 -19.31
C ALA A 9 -18.91 -6.87 -18.50
N LEU A 10 -18.03 -6.10 -19.17
CA LEU A 10 -17.15 -5.15 -18.49
C LEU A 10 -17.92 -4.00 -17.84
N LEU A 11 -18.89 -3.41 -18.55
CA LEU A 11 -19.76 -2.36 -18.00
C LEU A 11 -20.62 -2.87 -16.83
N HIS A 12 -20.88 -4.17 -16.78
CA HIS A 12 -21.60 -4.82 -15.69
C HIS A 12 -20.69 -5.31 -14.55
N LEU A 13 -19.36 -5.25 -14.70
CA LEU A 13 -18.42 -5.55 -13.63
C LEU A 13 -18.31 -4.34 -12.70
N THR A 14 -19.24 -4.27 -11.76
CA THR A 14 -19.32 -3.22 -10.74
C THR A 14 -19.20 -3.82 -9.35
N ALA A 15 -18.65 -3.04 -8.42
CA ALA A 15 -18.50 -3.47 -7.04
C ALA A 15 -19.89 -3.49 -6.38
N PRO A 16 -20.28 -4.59 -5.71
CA PRO A 16 -21.46 -4.56 -4.85
C PRO A 16 -21.31 -3.46 -3.79
N PRO A 17 -22.41 -2.84 -3.32
CA PRO A 17 -22.30 -1.85 -2.25
C PRO A 17 -21.87 -2.55 -0.95
N ILE A 18 -20.74 -2.13 -0.37
CA ILE A 18 -20.36 -2.48 1.00
C ILE A 18 -21.18 -1.58 1.93
N ALA A 19 -21.97 -2.17 2.82
CA ALA A 19 -22.81 -1.39 3.73
C ALA A 19 -21.93 -0.52 4.66
N PRO A 20 -22.33 0.72 4.98
CA PRO A 20 -21.62 1.55 5.93
C PRO A 20 -21.70 0.99 7.36
N LEU A 21 -20.88 1.53 8.27
CA LEU A 21 -21.02 1.23 9.69
C LEU A 21 -22.28 1.88 10.26
N SER A 22 -22.77 1.34 11.38
CA SER A 22 -23.93 1.90 12.08
C SER A 22 -23.67 3.37 12.48
N SER A 23 -24.67 4.22 12.35
CA SER A 23 -24.58 5.66 12.66
C SER A 23 -24.16 5.92 14.12
N GLN A 24 -24.42 4.97 15.03
CA GLN A 24 -23.96 5.03 16.43
C GLN A 24 -22.42 5.12 16.55
N PHE A 25 -21.68 4.63 15.56
CA PHE A 25 -20.22 4.65 15.54
C PHE A 25 -19.66 5.89 14.82
N SER A 26 -20.50 6.75 14.24
CA SER A 26 -20.11 7.90 13.41
C SER A 26 -19.69 9.12 14.23
N ASN A 27 -18.71 8.94 15.10
CA ASN A 27 -18.05 10.03 15.83
C ASN A 27 -16.65 10.31 15.25
N ILE A 28 -16.10 11.48 15.56
CA ILE A 28 -14.81 11.91 15.00
C ILE A 28 -13.64 11.02 15.43
N GLU A 29 -13.68 10.47 16.64
CA GLU A 29 -12.62 9.60 17.18
C GLU A 29 -12.52 8.30 16.38
N ASN A 30 -13.65 7.65 16.10
CA ASN A 30 -13.71 6.45 15.28
C ASN A 30 -13.33 6.73 13.81
N GLN A 31 -13.67 7.91 13.29
CA GLN A 31 -13.23 8.31 11.95
C GLN A 31 -11.70 8.49 11.90
N GLN A 32 -11.10 9.11 12.92
CA GLN A 32 -9.66 9.25 13.04
C GLN A 32 -8.96 7.89 13.24
N GLU A 33 -9.55 6.99 14.02
CA GLU A 33 -9.02 5.63 14.17
C GLU A 33 -9.07 4.87 12.84
N CYS A 34 -10.18 4.94 12.09
CA CYS A 34 -10.25 4.36 10.75
C CYS A 34 -9.19 4.94 9.81
N LEU A 35 -8.97 6.26 9.88
CA LEU A 35 -7.90 6.91 9.11
C LEU A 35 -6.52 6.38 9.50
N ARG A 36 -6.24 6.25 10.81
CA ARG A 36 -4.98 5.71 11.34
C ARG A 36 -4.74 4.26 10.87
N GLN A 37 -5.76 3.42 10.97
CA GLN A 37 -5.74 2.04 10.48
C GLN A 37 -5.50 1.98 8.97
N SER A 38 -5.97 2.95 8.19
CA SER A 38 -5.86 2.93 6.72
C SER A 38 -4.46 3.21 6.16
N VAL A 39 -3.52 3.64 7.01
CA VAL A 39 -2.19 4.15 6.61
C VAL A 39 -1.45 3.18 5.70
N ALA A 40 -1.36 1.90 6.09
CA ALA A 40 -0.63 0.90 5.32
C ALA A 40 -1.22 0.74 3.91
N ILE A 41 -2.55 0.66 3.81
CA ILE A 41 -3.28 0.50 2.55
C ILE A 41 -3.11 1.73 1.66
N GLN A 42 -3.23 2.94 2.21
CA GLN A 42 -3.21 4.18 1.41
C GLN A 42 -1.82 4.46 0.85
N PHE A 43 -0.76 4.25 1.63
CA PHE A 43 0.60 4.48 1.13
C PHE A 43 1.10 3.42 0.16
N THR A 44 0.52 2.22 0.16
CA THR A 44 0.82 1.21 -0.87
C THR A 44 0.00 1.39 -2.14
N GLN A 45 -0.94 2.34 -2.21
CA GLN A 45 -1.74 2.59 -3.41
C GLN A 45 -1.09 3.66 -4.32
N PRO A 46 -1.00 3.46 -5.66
CA PRO A 46 -1.26 2.25 -6.45
C PRO A 46 0.03 1.49 -6.82
N CYS A 47 0.80 1.04 -5.82
CA CYS A 47 2.16 0.52 -6.03
C CYS A 47 2.25 -0.72 -6.95
N TRP A 48 1.15 -1.47 -7.13
CA TRP A 48 1.10 -2.62 -8.03
C TRP A 48 1.30 -2.25 -9.51
N LEU A 49 1.06 -0.99 -9.89
CA LEU A 49 1.29 -0.50 -11.26
C LEU A 49 2.73 -0.03 -11.50
N HIS A 50 3.52 0.16 -10.45
CA HIS A 50 4.88 0.70 -10.54
C HIS A 50 5.76 -0.07 -11.53
N ASN A 51 5.70 -1.40 -11.47
CA ASN A 51 6.52 -2.29 -12.29
C ASN A 51 5.80 -2.73 -13.58
N ILE A 52 4.68 -2.10 -13.96
CA ILE A 52 3.87 -2.60 -15.08
C ILE A 52 4.57 -2.49 -16.44
N ALA A 53 5.38 -1.44 -16.63
CA ALA A 53 6.21 -1.25 -17.81
C ALA A 53 7.59 -1.88 -17.57
N GLN A 54 7.64 -3.22 -17.62
CA GLN A 54 8.91 -3.97 -17.65
C GLN A 54 9.59 -3.80 -19.01
N ILE A 55 10.91 -3.83 -19.09
CA ILE A 55 11.66 -3.68 -20.34
C ILE A 55 11.28 -4.73 -21.40
N SER A 56 10.80 -5.90 -20.97
CA SER A 56 10.30 -6.94 -21.87
C SER A 56 9.05 -6.53 -22.65
N ALA A 57 8.28 -5.55 -22.16
CA ALA A 57 6.95 -5.22 -22.64
C ALA A 57 6.59 -3.72 -22.54
N SER A 58 7.54 -2.84 -22.22
CA SER A 58 7.30 -1.42 -21.91
C SER A 58 6.74 -0.64 -23.10
N GLN A 59 7.02 -1.11 -24.32
CA GLN A 59 6.49 -0.58 -25.57
C GLN A 59 5.07 -1.04 -25.92
N SER A 60 4.50 -2.00 -25.16
CA SER A 60 3.14 -2.47 -25.39
C SER A 60 2.14 -1.33 -25.17
N PRO A 61 1.17 -1.09 -26.07
CA PRO A 61 0.16 -0.05 -25.89
C PRO A 61 -0.55 -0.13 -24.53
N ILE A 62 -0.79 -1.34 -24.02
CA ILE A 62 -1.46 -1.55 -22.73
C ILE A 62 -0.52 -1.19 -21.57
N ALA A 63 0.77 -1.55 -21.64
CA ALA A 63 1.75 -1.19 -20.62
C ALA A 63 1.92 0.34 -20.53
N VAL A 64 1.94 1.02 -21.67
CA VAL A 64 2.01 2.49 -21.74
C VAL A 64 0.74 3.14 -21.15
N GLN A 65 -0.45 2.61 -21.44
CA GLN A 65 -1.72 3.06 -20.84
C GLN A 65 -1.74 2.87 -19.31
N LEU A 66 -1.26 1.73 -18.80
CA LEU A 66 -1.20 1.49 -17.36
C LEU A 66 -0.13 2.32 -16.68
N MET A 67 0.98 2.61 -17.35
CA MET A 67 1.99 3.55 -16.85
C MET A 67 1.42 4.97 -16.75
N SER A 68 0.63 5.43 -17.74
CA SER A 68 0.01 6.76 -17.64
C SER A 68 -0.97 6.86 -16.45
N LEU A 69 -1.69 5.79 -16.12
CA LEU A 69 -2.49 5.70 -14.89
C LEU A 69 -1.63 5.88 -13.64
N TYR A 70 -0.52 5.17 -13.54
CA TYR A 70 0.41 5.27 -12.41
C TYR A 70 0.99 6.69 -12.26
N LEU A 71 1.40 7.30 -13.37
CA LEU A 71 1.99 8.65 -13.40
C LEU A 71 0.98 9.72 -12.97
N ASN A 72 -0.25 9.62 -13.46
CA ASN A 72 -1.33 10.52 -13.07
C ASN A 72 -1.71 10.38 -11.59
N SER A 73 -1.54 9.19 -11.00
CA SER A 73 -1.77 8.98 -9.56
C SER A 73 -0.70 9.57 -8.65
N ASN A 74 0.52 9.76 -9.15
CA ASN A 74 1.66 10.20 -8.36
C ASN A 74 2.07 11.67 -8.64
N GLY A 75 1.11 12.51 -9.06
CA GLY A 75 1.33 13.95 -9.07
C GLY A 75 2.16 14.50 -10.24
N GLN A 76 2.11 13.86 -11.42
CA GLN A 76 2.60 14.48 -12.66
C GLN A 76 1.74 15.69 -13.16
N GLY A 77 0.79 16.17 -12.35
CA GLY A 77 0.01 17.40 -12.55
C GLY A 77 -0.10 18.24 -11.27
N GLU A 78 -0.88 19.33 -11.27
CA GLU A 78 -1.08 20.23 -10.11
C GLU A 78 -1.63 19.54 -8.85
N ILE A 79 -2.13 18.31 -8.98
CA ILE A 79 -2.81 17.55 -7.92
C ILE A 79 -1.95 16.37 -7.49
N ASN A 80 -1.44 16.41 -6.25
CA ASN A 80 -0.73 15.29 -5.63
C ASN A 80 -1.61 14.63 -4.54
N VAL A 81 -2.31 13.55 -4.91
CA VAL A 81 -3.22 12.85 -3.99
C VAL A 81 -2.47 12.24 -2.81
N ALA A 82 -1.27 11.66 -3.04
CA ALA A 82 -0.45 11.08 -1.98
C ALA A 82 -0.02 12.13 -0.94
N GLU A 83 0.38 13.33 -1.38
CA GLU A 83 0.75 14.42 -0.48
C GLU A 83 -0.46 15.01 0.25
N SER A 84 -1.62 15.02 -0.41
CA SER A 84 -2.87 15.43 0.25
C SER A 84 -3.30 14.45 1.36
N TYR A 85 -2.97 13.15 1.24
CA TYR A 85 -3.17 12.17 2.31
C TYR A 85 -2.21 12.40 3.48
N ARG A 86 -0.92 12.67 3.21
CA ARG A 86 0.04 13.05 4.27
C ARG A 86 -0.42 14.31 5.00
N SER A 87 -0.90 15.30 4.25
CA SER A 87 -1.48 16.53 4.81
C SER A 87 -2.70 16.23 5.70
N LEU A 88 -3.57 15.30 5.28
CA LEU A 88 -4.71 14.86 6.08
C LEU A 88 -4.27 14.21 7.41
N LEU A 89 -3.26 13.33 7.39
CA LEU A 89 -2.71 12.73 8.61
C LEU A 89 -2.11 13.78 9.56
N LEU A 90 -1.40 14.77 9.02
CA LEU A 90 -0.83 15.88 9.80
C LEU A 90 -1.94 16.73 10.46
N MET A 91 -3.01 17.04 9.72
CA MET A 91 -4.13 17.83 10.24
C MET A 91 -4.92 17.11 11.33
N THR A 92 -4.96 15.78 11.31
CA THR A 92 -5.62 14.96 12.34
C THR A 92 -4.69 14.58 13.50
N GLY A 93 -3.41 14.96 13.43
CA GLY A 93 -2.41 14.65 14.46
C GLY A 93 -1.99 13.18 14.51
N ILE A 94 -2.32 12.40 13.48
CA ILE A 94 -1.97 10.98 13.41
C ILE A 94 -0.49 10.84 13.08
N LYS A 95 0.23 10.16 13.96
CA LYS A 95 1.64 9.80 13.76
C LYS A 95 1.72 8.32 13.41
N HIS A 96 2.61 7.99 12.47
CA HIS A 96 2.94 6.60 12.16
C HIS A 96 4.47 6.43 12.09
N PRO A 97 5.01 5.24 12.40
CA PRO A 97 6.37 4.87 12.02
C PRO A 97 6.54 4.85 10.50
N VAL A 98 7.77 4.90 10.00
CA VAL A 98 7.98 4.84 8.54
C VAL A 98 7.71 3.43 8.04
N LEU A 99 6.94 3.28 6.96
CA LEU A 99 6.39 2.00 6.48
C LEU A 99 7.41 0.87 6.26
N TYR A 100 8.65 1.20 5.93
CA TYR A 100 9.70 0.22 5.63
C TYR A 100 10.49 -0.22 6.87
N THR A 101 10.11 0.25 8.07
CA THR A 101 10.75 -0.14 9.33
C THR A 101 9.99 -1.26 10.02
N GLN A 102 10.70 -2.04 10.85
CA GLN A 102 10.07 -3.05 11.72
C GLN A 102 9.10 -2.41 12.71
N ASP A 103 9.39 -1.19 13.17
CA ASP A 103 8.49 -0.42 14.05
C ASP A 103 7.07 -0.27 13.48
N PHE A 104 6.91 -0.19 12.15
CA PHE A 104 5.59 -0.14 11.51
C PHE A 104 4.89 -1.50 11.53
N SER A 105 5.61 -2.60 11.26
CA SER A 105 5.03 -3.95 11.28
C SER A 105 4.74 -4.48 12.69
N ASP A 106 5.45 -3.97 13.69
CA ASP A 106 5.33 -4.41 15.09
C ASP A 106 4.16 -3.70 15.82
N GLN A 107 3.41 -2.83 15.12
CA GLN A 107 2.24 -2.16 15.67
C GLN A 107 1.10 -3.15 15.93
N THR A 108 0.96 -3.57 17.19
CA THR A 108 -0.09 -4.52 17.63
C THR A 108 -1.50 -3.94 17.60
N ASP A 109 -1.61 -2.62 17.41
CA ASP A 109 -2.87 -1.88 17.41
C ASP A 109 -3.35 -1.57 15.99
N ILE A 110 -2.70 -2.10 14.95
CA ILE A 110 -3.18 -2.08 13.56
C ILE A 110 -3.73 -3.46 13.22
N PHE A 111 -4.84 -3.54 12.47
CA PHE A 111 -5.47 -4.82 12.15
C PHE A 111 -4.64 -5.66 11.17
N ASP A 112 -4.60 -6.97 11.40
CA ASP A 112 -3.93 -7.92 10.50
C ASP A 112 -4.52 -7.90 9.08
N GLU A 113 -5.84 -7.68 8.94
CA GLU A 113 -6.52 -7.56 7.64
C GLU A 113 -6.01 -6.36 6.83
N VAL A 114 -5.65 -5.27 7.51
CA VAL A 114 -5.06 -4.08 6.86
C VAL A 114 -3.67 -4.42 6.33
N PHE A 115 -2.84 -5.09 7.13
CA PHE A 115 -1.53 -5.55 6.68
C PHE A 115 -1.63 -6.58 5.56
N HIS A 116 -2.59 -7.49 5.64
CA HIS A 116 -2.86 -8.48 4.59
C HIS A 116 -3.19 -7.79 3.27
N PHE A 117 -4.05 -6.76 3.30
CA PHE A 117 -4.39 -6.01 2.10
C PHE A 117 -3.20 -5.24 1.53
N ALA A 118 -2.41 -4.56 2.38
CA ALA A 118 -1.18 -3.89 1.93
C ALA A 118 -0.15 -4.88 1.35
N ALA A 119 -0.01 -6.06 1.95
CA ALA A 119 0.87 -7.12 1.47
C ALA A 119 0.45 -7.65 0.09
N ILE A 120 -0.86 -7.80 -0.17
CA ILE A 120 -1.38 -8.17 -1.50
C ILE A 120 -0.96 -7.14 -2.56
N GLN A 121 -1.09 -5.83 -2.25
CA GLN A 121 -0.69 -4.77 -3.18
C GLN A 121 0.81 -4.84 -3.51
N LEU A 122 1.65 -5.06 -2.49
CA LEU A 122 3.08 -5.24 -2.64
C LEU A 122 3.44 -6.52 -3.40
N ALA A 123 2.68 -7.60 -3.23
CA ALA A 123 2.86 -8.86 -3.95
C ALA A 123 2.52 -8.71 -5.43
N LEU A 124 1.40 -8.06 -5.77
CA LEU A 124 1.01 -7.78 -7.16
C LEU A 124 2.10 -6.98 -7.91
N LYS A 125 2.74 -6.00 -7.24
CA LYS A 125 3.88 -5.25 -7.78
C LYS A 125 5.05 -6.13 -8.22
N ARG A 126 5.24 -7.31 -7.62
CA ARG A 126 6.37 -8.20 -7.91
C ARG A 126 6.17 -9.06 -9.16
N PHE A 127 4.92 -9.30 -9.55
CA PHE A 127 4.59 -10.25 -10.62
C PHE A 127 3.69 -9.63 -11.70
N PRO A 128 4.09 -8.49 -12.32
CA PRO A 128 3.24 -7.74 -13.22
C PRO A 128 2.82 -8.54 -14.47
N ARG A 129 3.68 -9.41 -15.00
CA ARG A 129 3.35 -10.24 -16.18
C ARG A 129 2.54 -11.48 -15.82
N LEU A 130 2.90 -12.16 -14.73
CA LEU A 130 2.21 -13.38 -14.30
C LEU A 130 0.79 -13.07 -13.85
N LEU A 131 0.59 -11.97 -13.11
CA LEU A 131 -0.70 -11.55 -12.55
C LEU A 131 -1.33 -10.38 -13.32
N PHE A 132 -0.98 -10.22 -14.61
CA PHE A 132 -1.40 -9.05 -15.40
C PHE A 132 -2.92 -8.90 -15.46
N ALA A 133 -3.65 -9.99 -15.72
CA ALA A 133 -5.11 -9.99 -15.80
C ALA A 133 -5.75 -9.62 -14.45
N GLU A 134 -5.24 -10.17 -13.35
CA GLU A 134 -5.67 -9.83 -11.99
C GLU A 134 -5.38 -8.36 -11.67
N ILE A 135 -4.20 -7.84 -12.04
CA ILE A 135 -3.84 -6.43 -11.85
C ILE A 135 -4.81 -5.50 -12.57
N LEU A 136 -5.24 -5.84 -13.79
CA LEU A 136 -6.24 -5.06 -14.53
C LEU A 136 -7.55 -4.97 -13.76
N GLY A 137 -8.08 -6.10 -13.29
CA GLY A 137 -9.31 -6.13 -12.50
C GLY A 137 -9.19 -5.44 -11.15
N PHE A 138 -8.07 -5.66 -10.46
CA PHE A 138 -7.76 -5.02 -9.17
C PHE A 138 -7.69 -3.50 -9.30
N THR A 139 -7.10 -3.01 -10.39
CA THR A 139 -7.04 -1.57 -10.71
C THR A 139 -8.41 -1.01 -11.04
N LEU A 140 -9.26 -1.75 -11.77
CA LEU A 140 -10.64 -1.34 -12.05
C LEU A 140 -11.44 -1.17 -10.75
N ALA A 141 -11.36 -2.15 -9.84
CA ALA A 141 -12.01 -2.04 -8.53
C ALA A 141 -11.49 -0.85 -7.72
N PHE A 142 -10.18 -0.62 -7.70
CA PHE A 142 -9.57 0.55 -7.06
C PHE A 142 -10.12 1.88 -7.61
N CYS A 143 -10.31 1.99 -8.93
CA CYS A 143 -10.87 3.19 -9.56
C CYS A 143 -12.37 3.38 -9.29
N GLN A 144 -13.13 2.29 -9.16
CA GLN A 144 -14.57 2.35 -8.91
C GLN A 144 -14.93 2.58 -7.44
N MET A 145 -14.08 2.15 -6.50
CA MET A 145 -14.40 2.13 -5.08
C MET A 145 -13.93 3.39 -4.33
N PRO A 146 -14.73 3.87 -3.36
CA PRO A 146 -14.30 4.93 -2.45
C PRO A 146 -13.21 4.44 -1.50
N THR A 147 -12.63 5.35 -0.72
CA THR A 147 -11.66 4.96 0.31
C THR A 147 -12.31 4.10 1.38
N TRP A 148 -11.53 3.31 2.12
CA TRP A 148 -12.05 2.50 3.21
C TRP A 148 -12.76 3.34 4.29
N LEU A 149 -12.28 4.57 4.51
CA LEU A 149 -12.94 5.51 5.41
C LEU A 149 -14.30 5.98 4.89
N GLU A 150 -14.43 6.34 3.61
CA GLU A 150 -15.71 6.70 3.00
C GLU A 150 -16.69 5.52 2.95
N VAL A 151 -16.18 4.28 2.84
CA VAL A 151 -17.02 3.07 2.98
C VAL A 151 -17.57 2.97 4.40
N CYS A 152 -16.72 3.12 5.42
CA CYS A 152 -17.13 3.00 6.82
C CYS A 152 -18.03 4.16 7.27
N PHE A 153 -17.70 5.38 6.83
CA PHE A 153 -18.34 6.64 7.21
C PHE A 153 -18.59 7.54 5.99
N PRO A 154 -19.70 7.35 5.26
CA PRO A 154 -20.03 8.16 4.09
C PRO A 154 -20.14 9.67 4.40
N ASP A 155 -20.63 10.01 5.59
CA ASP A 155 -20.81 11.39 6.07
C ASP A 155 -19.70 11.83 7.05
N HIS A 156 -18.44 11.45 6.77
CA HIS A 156 -17.32 11.79 7.64
C HIS A 156 -17.09 13.31 7.75
N GLN A 157 -16.51 13.73 8.88
CA GLN A 157 -16.25 15.15 9.18
C GLN A 157 -14.77 15.54 8.98
N LEU A 158 -13.95 14.61 8.48
CA LEU A 158 -12.54 14.86 8.18
C LEU A 158 -12.33 15.87 7.04
N PRO A 159 -11.18 16.59 7.01
CA PRO A 159 -10.85 17.54 5.95
C PRO A 159 -11.07 16.96 4.53
N PRO A 160 -11.83 17.65 3.65
CA PRO A 160 -12.35 17.04 2.43
C PRO A 160 -11.35 17.02 1.26
N VAL A 161 -10.19 17.67 1.38
CA VAL A 161 -9.27 17.91 0.28
C VAL A 161 -8.81 16.60 -0.36
N PHE A 162 -8.28 15.67 0.45
CA PHE A 162 -7.82 14.36 -0.03
C PHE A 162 -8.91 13.58 -0.78
N PHE A 163 -10.10 13.46 -0.18
CA PHE A 163 -11.22 12.69 -0.73
C PHE A 163 -11.71 13.26 -2.06
N LYS A 164 -11.84 14.59 -2.16
CA LYS A 164 -12.25 15.28 -3.39
C LYS A 164 -11.23 15.09 -4.51
N LEU A 165 -9.94 15.28 -4.22
CA LEU A 165 -8.86 15.12 -5.20
C LEU A 165 -8.80 13.66 -5.70
N ARG A 166 -8.86 12.69 -4.78
CA ARG A 166 -8.90 11.26 -5.15
C ARG A 166 -10.10 10.96 -6.03
N GLN A 167 -11.30 11.40 -5.66
CA GLN A 167 -12.52 11.14 -6.44
C GLN A 167 -12.42 11.72 -7.87
N GLN A 168 -11.91 12.95 -8.00
CA GLN A 168 -11.71 13.58 -9.32
C GLN A 168 -10.73 12.79 -10.18
N GLN A 169 -9.60 12.37 -9.60
CA GLN A 169 -8.59 11.60 -10.31
C GLN A 169 -9.13 10.23 -10.76
N LEU A 170 -9.79 9.48 -9.87
CA LEU A 170 -10.28 8.14 -10.18
C LEU A 170 -11.36 8.11 -11.26
N ARG A 171 -12.21 9.15 -11.34
CA ARG A 171 -13.22 9.26 -12.41
C ARG A 171 -12.59 9.27 -13.81
N TYR A 172 -11.46 9.96 -13.98
CA TYR A 172 -10.71 9.96 -15.24
C TYR A 172 -10.00 8.61 -15.48
N GLN A 173 -9.47 8.01 -14.41
CA GLN A 173 -8.73 6.75 -14.51
C GLN A 173 -9.64 5.54 -14.82
N CYS A 174 -10.90 5.56 -14.38
CA CYS A 174 -11.86 4.47 -14.62
C CYS A 174 -12.06 4.18 -16.12
N SER A 175 -12.26 5.21 -16.94
CA SER A 175 -12.42 5.02 -18.39
C SER A 175 -11.13 4.52 -19.07
N THR A 176 -9.97 4.93 -18.54
CA THR A 176 -8.66 4.52 -19.06
C THR A 176 -8.39 3.03 -18.76
N ILE A 177 -8.71 2.55 -17.55
CA ILE A 177 -8.55 1.13 -17.22
C ILE A 177 -9.57 0.24 -17.94
N GLU A 178 -10.81 0.71 -18.13
CA GLU A 178 -11.82 0.01 -18.95
C GLU A 178 -11.35 -0.17 -20.40
N LYS A 179 -10.76 0.89 -20.98
CA LYS A 179 -10.15 0.83 -22.30
C LYS A 179 -8.98 -0.15 -22.33
N ALA A 180 -8.08 -0.12 -21.34
CA ALA A 180 -6.95 -1.03 -21.27
C ALA A 180 -7.39 -2.51 -21.18
N ILE A 181 -8.44 -2.81 -20.41
CA ILE A 181 -9.04 -4.14 -20.32
C ILE A 181 -9.62 -4.57 -21.68
N THR A 182 -10.36 -3.66 -22.33
CA THR A 182 -10.96 -3.92 -23.65
C THR A 182 -9.88 -4.20 -24.70
N ASP A 183 -8.85 -3.36 -24.76
CA ASP A 183 -7.70 -3.51 -25.66
C ASP A 183 -6.96 -4.83 -25.40
N HIS A 184 -6.81 -5.23 -24.12
CA HIS A 184 -6.17 -6.49 -23.75
C HIS A 184 -6.97 -7.73 -24.20
N LEU A 185 -8.28 -7.75 -23.95
CA LEU A 185 -9.15 -8.86 -24.33
C LEU A 185 -9.29 -8.97 -25.86
N ALA A 186 -9.24 -7.85 -26.58
CA ALA A 186 -9.29 -7.82 -28.04
C ALA A 186 -8.14 -8.62 -28.69
N LEU A 187 -6.96 -8.67 -28.06
CA LEU A 187 -5.81 -9.47 -28.52
C LEU A 187 -6.11 -10.98 -28.59
N PHE A 188 -7.12 -11.45 -27.83
CA PHE A 188 -7.50 -12.86 -27.74
C PHE A 188 -8.92 -13.14 -28.27
N SER A 189 -9.49 -12.22 -29.04
CA SER A 189 -10.88 -12.28 -29.53
C SER A 189 -11.13 -13.30 -30.65
N GLN A 190 -10.07 -13.85 -31.27
CA GLN A 190 -10.20 -14.86 -32.32
C GLN A 190 -10.84 -16.15 -31.80
N ALA A 191 -11.68 -16.80 -32.62
CA ALA A 191 -12.41 -18.02 -32.23
C ALA A 191 -11.49 -19.17 -31.77
N SER A 192 -10.27 -19.25 -32.32
CA SER A 192 -9.22 -20.18 -31.89
C SER A 192 -8.78 -20.00 -30.44
N ASN A 193 -8.98 -18.81 -29.86
CA ASN A 193 -8.55 -18.42 -28.52
C ASN A 193 -9.73 -18.34 -27.53
N ALA A 194 -10.93 -18.83 -27.88
CA ALA A 194 -12.12 -18.68 -27.05
C ALA A 194 -11.94 -19.18 -25.60
N LYS A 195 -11.24 -20.30 -25.39
CA LYS A 195 -10.93 -20.81 -24.04
C LYS A 195 -10.00 -19.87 -23.26
N GLN A 196 -8.98 -19.32 -23.92
CA GLN A 196 -8.04 -18.38 -23.30
C GLN A 196 -8.70 -17.06 -22.98
N SER A 197 -9.57 -16.55 -23.85
CA SER A 197 -10.34 -15.32 -23.63
C SER A 197 -11.26 -15.45 -22.41
N THR A 198 -12.01 -16.55 -22.30
CA THR A 198 -12.83 -16.84 -21.11
C THR A 198 -11.98 -16.92 -19.84
N GLU A 199 -10.80 -17.54 -19.91
CA GLU A 199 -9.89 -17.64 -18.77
C GLU A 199 -9.33 -16.27 -18.35
N LEU A 200 -8.90 -15.46 -19.31
CA LEU A 200 -8.43 -14.09 -19.06
C LEU A 200 -9.52 -13.23 -18.41
N TRP A 201 -10.76 -13.32 -18.92
CA TRP A 201 -11.90 -12.63 -18.34
C TRP A 201 -12.14 -13.04 -16.88
N ARG A 202 -12.11 -14.35 -16.60
CA ARG A 202 -12.23 -14.88 -15.24
C ARG A 202 -11.15 -14.36 -14.30
N ARG A 203 -9.89 -14.27 -14.78
CA ARG A 203 -8.77 -13.73 -14.01
C ARG A 203 -8.91 -12.23 -13.72
N ILE A 204 -9.42 -11.46 -14.68
CA ILE A 204 -9.79 -10.04 -14.47
C ILE A 204 -10.85 -9.94 -13.37
N GLN A 205 -11.91 -10.76 -13.43
CA GLN A 205 -12.94 -10.79 -12.39
C GLN A 205 -12.34 -11.16 -11.01
N HIS A 206 -11.43 -12.13 -10.95
CA HIS A 206 -10.75 -12.48 -9.70
C HIS A 206 -9.98 -11.32 -9.10
N GLY A 207 -9.21 -10.59 -9.91
CA GLY A 207 -8.50 -9.39 -9.44
C GLY A 207 -9.43 -8.29 -8.93
N PHE A 208 -10.55 -8.09 -9.63
CA PHE A 208 -11.59 -7.15 -9.22
C PHE A 208 -12.20 -7.51 -7.86
N PHE A 209 -12.65 -8.76 -7.72
CA PHE A 209 -13.26 -9.23 -6.48
C PHE A 209 -12.25 -9.40 -5.35
N LEU A 210 -10.96 -9.59 -5.64
CA LEU A 210 -9.90 -9.58 -4.64
C LEU A 210 -9.84 -8.22 -3.92
N PHE A 211 -9.74 -7.12 -4.67
CA PHE A 211 -9.73 -5.77 -4.06
C PHE A 211 -11.00 -5.53 -3.23
N TYR A 212 -12.17 -5.85 -3.80
CA TYR A 212 -13.45 -5.71 -3.13
C TYR A 212 -13.52 -6.50 -1.81
N GLN A 213 -13.10 -7.77 -1.83
CA GLN A 213 -13.12 -8.64 -0.66
C GLN A 213 -12.18 -8.12 0.44
N GLN A 214 -10.99 -7.63 0.07
CA GLN A 214 -10.06 -7.05 1.04
C GLN A 214 -10.63 -5.78 1.72
N MET A 215 -11.29 -4.91 0.94
CA MET A 215 -12.02 -3.76 1.47
C MET A 215 -13.14 -4.17 2.43
N GLN A 216 -13.91 -5.19 2.07
CA GLN A 216 -14.99 -5.72 2.91
C GLN A 216 -14.44 -6.32 4.22
N GLN A 217 -13.38 -7.12 4.15
CA GLN A 217 -12.73 -7.72 5.32
C GLN A 217 -12.20 -6.66 6.29
N CYS A 218 -11.52 -5.62 5.78
CA CYS A 218 -11.06 -4.50 6.62
C CYS A 218 -12.24 -3.80 7.32
N ARG A 219 -13.33 -3.53 6.58
CA ARG A 219 -14.55 -2.92 7.12
C ARG A 219 -15.20 -3.79 8.18
N ASP A 220 -15.35 -5.09 7.92
CA ASP A 220 -15.99 -6.03 8.83
C ASP A 220 -15.17 -6.19 10.12
N ARG A 221 -13.84 -6.27 10.00
CA ARG A 221 -12.93 -6.29 11.14
C ARG A 221 -13.07 -5.04 12.00
N PHE A 222 -13.11 -3.87 11.38
CA PHE A 222 -13.25 -2.63 12.13
C PHE A 222 -14.62 -2.51 12.79
N ASN A 223 -15.70 -2.96 12.13
CA ASN A 223 -17.01 -3.06 12.76
C ASN A 223 -16.98 -3.96 14.01
N GLN A 224 -16.35 -5.14 13.92
CA GLN A 224 -16.17 -6.04 15.06
C GLN A 224 -15.37 -5.36 16.17
N HIS A 225 -14.28 -4.66 15.83
CA HIS A 225 -13.49 -3.91 16.80
C HIS A 225 -14.36 -2.90 17.55
N LEU A 226 -15.17 -2.10 16.85
CA LEU A 226 -16.06 -1.11 17.46
C LEU A 226 -17.19 -1.74 18.29
N GLN A 227 -17.71 -2.90 17.88
CA GLN A 227 -18.73 -3.66 18.63
C GLN A 227 -18.14 -4.29 19.90
N CYS A 228 -16.87 -4.68 19.86
CA CYS A 228 -16.16 -5.31 20.97
C CYS A 228 -15.36 -4.31 21.82
N GLN A 229 -15.46 -3.00 21.55
CA GLN A 229 -14.81 -2.02 22.41
C GLN A 229 -15.38 -2.12 23.84
N PRO A 230 -14.51 -2.14 24.85
CA PRO A 230 -14.94 -2.32 26.22
C PRO A 230 -15.93 -1.20 26.59
N THR A 231 -17.06 -1.59 27.17
CA THR A 231 -18.05 -0.62 27.67
C THR A 231 -17.39 0.34 28.66
N ILE A 232 -18.01 1.50 28.91
CA ILE A 232 -17.49 2.46 29.89
C ILE A 232 -17.23 1.77 31.25
N GLN A 233 -18.10 0.85 31.65
CA GLN A 233 -17.92 0.04 32.86
C GLN A 233 -16.69 -0.89 32.79
N GLN A 234 -16.47 -1.58 31.66
CA GLN A 234 -15.28 -2.41 31.47
C GLN A 234 -13.98 -1.59 31.44
N ARG A 235 -14.01 -0.39 30.86
CA ARG A 235 -12.86 0.55 30.87
C ARG A 235 -12.55 1.03 32.29
N VAL A 236 -13.58 1.32 33.10
CA VAL A 236 -13.39 1.67 34.52
C VAL A 236 -12.89 0.46 35.32
N ALA A 237 -13.36 -0.76 35.03
CA ALA A 237 -12.83 -1.98 35.66
C ALA A 237 -11.33 -2.15 35.38
N GLN A 238 -10.93 -2.01 34.12
CA GLN A 238 -9.51 -2.05 33.73
C GLN A 238 -8.70 -0.94 34.41
N LEU A 239 -9.25 0.27 34.52
CA LEU A 239 -8.61 1.36 35.25
C LEU A 239 -8.35 0.97 36.71
N PHE A 240 -9.35 0.47 37.43
CA PHE A 240 -9.17 0.04 38.81
C PHE A 240 -8.20 -1.14 38.93
N GLN A 241 -8.23 -2.10 37.99
CA GLN A 241 -7.28 -3.21 37.95
C GLN A 241 -5.83 -2.74 37.77
N GLN A 242 -5.59 -1.75 36.91
CA GLN A 242 -4.24 -1.22 36.69
C GLN A 242 -3.75 -0.45 37.93
N LYS A 243 -4.63 0.34 38.56
CA LYS A 243 -4.27 1.16 39.73
C LYS A 243 -4.23 0.35 41.02
N SER A 244 -4.92 -0.79 41.09
CA SER A 244 -4.98 -1.64 42.29
C SER A 244 -3.61 -2.15 42.69
N VAL A 245 -2.74 -2.46 41.73
CA VAL A 245 -1.36 -2.93 41.97
C VAL A 245 -0.58 -1.97 42.89
N ALA A 246 -0.78 -0.66 42.72
CA ALA A 246 -0.15 0.37 43.56
C ALA A 246 -0.98 0.75 44.79
N ALA A 247 -2.26 0.40 44.84
CA ALA A 247 -3.18 0.78 45.92
C ALA A 247 -3.34 -0.29 47.02
N MET A 248 -3.03 -1.55 46.71
CA MET A 248 -3.10 -2.67 47.66
C MET A 248 -2.16 -2.45 48.85
N GLY A 249 -2.70 -2.60 50.06
CA GLY A 249 -1.96 -2.43 51.32
C GLY A 249 -2.06 -1.02 51.93
N HIS A 250 -2.62 -0.06 51.18
CA HIS A 250 -2.84 1.31 51.66
C HIS A 250 -4.26 1.56 52.18
N HIS A 251 -5.20 0.66 51.93
CA HIS A 251 -6.64 0.90 52.15
C HIS A 251 -7.37 -0.22 52.90
N SER A 252 -6.63 -1.03 53.67
CA SER A 252 -7.18 -2.17 54.45
C SER A 252 -8.28 -1.78 55.44
N HIS A 253 -8.27 -0.54 55.94
CA HIS A 253 -9.29 0.00 56.85
C HIS A 253 -10.56 0.52 56.16
N ILE A 254 -10.53 0.74 54.84
CA ILE A 254 -11.69 1.26 54.10
C ILE A 254 -12.50 0.09 53.58
N GLN A 255 -13.78 0.05 53.95
CA GLN A 255 -14.71 -1.01 53.54
C GLN A 255 -15.84 -0.45 52.68
N ILE A 256 -16.23 -1.24 51.68
CA ILE A 256 -17.43 -1.01 50.89
C ILE A 256 -18.25 -2.29 50.94
N ASP A 257 -19.46 -2.19 51.47
CA ASP A 257 -20.37 -3.32 51.73
C ASP A 257 -19.74 -4.41 52.62
N GLY A 258 -19.01 -3.99 53.66
CA GLY A 258 -18.37 -4.89 54.63
C GLY A 258 -17.09 -5.60 54.12
N ILE A 259 -16.71 -5.41 52.86
CA ILE A 259 -15.47 -5.96 52.27
C ILE A 259 -14.44 -4.84 52.16
N SER A 260 -13.20 -5.11 52.58
CA SER A 260 -12.11 -4.11 52.47
C SER A 260 -11.72 -3.84 51.02
N LEU A 261 -11.26 -2.62 50.73
CA LEU A 261 -10.79 -2.27 49.37
C LEU A 261 -9.65 -3.18 48.91
N ASP A 262 -8.74 -3.57 49.79
CA ASP A 262 -7.65 -4.50 49.47
C ASP A 262 -8.19 -5.89 49.04
N GLN A 263 -9.25 -6.38 49.71
CA GLN A 263 -9.89 -7.64 49.31
C GLN A 263 -10.61 -7.51 47.97
N TRP A 264 -11.32 -6.40 47.73
CA TRP A 264 -11.91 -6.12 46.42
C TRP A 264 -10.84 -6.11 45.32
N PHE A 265 -9.74 -5.39 45.55
CA PHE A 265 -8.62 -5.30 44.61
C PHE A 265 -7.92 -6.64 44.37
N SER A 266 -7.77 -7.49 45.39
CA SER A 266 -7.17 -8.82 45.26
C SER A 266 -7.99 -9.79 44.40
N GLY A 267 -9.30 -9.55 44.25
CA GLY A 267 -10.19 -10.36 43.44
C GLY A 267 -10.41 -9.85 42.02
N LEU A 268 -9.72 -8.79 41.60
CA LEU A 268 -9.74 -8.30 40.22
C LEU A 268 -8.82 -9.16 39.34
N PRO A 269 -9.21 -9.50 38.09
CA PRO A 269 -10.37 -8.99 37.36
C PRO A 269 -11.70 -9.74 37.59
N GLU A 270 -11.71 -10.88 38.25
CA GLU A 270 -12.86 -11.80 38.33
C GLU A 270 -14.09 -11.18 39.01
N ASN A 271 -13.88 -10.31 40.01
CA ASN A 271 -14.95 -9.66 40.76
C ASN A 271 -15.32 -8.24 40.25
N SER A 272 -14.77 -7.79 39.11
CA SER A 272 -14.89 -6.40 38.63
C SER A 272 -16.34 -5.90 38.56
N GLN A 273 -17.25 -6.73 38.05
CA GLN A 273 -18.65 -6.36 37.89
C GLN A 273 -19.34 -6.12 39.26
N ALA A 274 -19.07 -7.00 40.23
CA ALA A 274 -19.62 -6.89 41.57
C ALA A 274 -19.02 -5.68 42.31
N PHE A 275 -17.70 -5.49 42.21
CA PHE A 275 -17.01 -4.35 42.79
C PHE A 275 -17.56 -3.02 42.29
N LEU A 276 -17.65 -2.85 40.97
CA LEU A 276 -18.16 -1.60 40.38
C LEU A 276 -19.62 -1.34 40.72
N SER A 277 -20.45 -2.39 40.76
CA SER A 277 -21.85 -2.27 41.19
C SER A 277 -21.94 -1.77 42.63
N VAL A 278 -21.20 -2.39 43.55
CA VAL A 278 -21.17 -2.01 44.97
C VAL A 278 -20.58 -0.62 45.18
N LEU A 279 -19.50 -0.26 44.49
CA LEU A 279 -18.89 1.06 44.54
C LEU A 279 -19.88 2.14 44.08
N ARG A 280 -20.62 1.89 43.00
CA ARG A 280 -21.63 2.82 42.47
C ARG A 280 -22.82 3.03 43.40
N HIS A 281 -23.13 2.02 44.22
CA HIS A 281 -24.20 2.05 45.22
C HIS A 281 -23.74 2.54 46.60
N SER A 282 -22.44 2.75 46.78
CA SER A 282 -21.86 3.17 48.05
C SER A 282 -22.09 4.65 48.36
N ASN A 283 -21.83 5.04 49.60
CA ASN A 283 -21.87 6.43 50.05
C ASN A 283 -20.81 7.34 49.39
N TYR A 284 -19.89 6.78 48.60
CA TYR A 284 -18.90 7.55 47.85
C TYR A 284 -19.46 8.18 46.57
N VAL A 285 -20.64 7.74 46.11
CA VAL A 285 -21.26 8.20 44.86
C VAL A 285 -22.56 8.93 45.16
N ASP A 286 -22.68 10.16 44.64
CA ASP A 286 -23.93 10.91 44.64
C ASP A 286 -24.69 10.60 43.34
N LYS A 287 -25.82 9.89 43.46
CA LYS A 287 -26.64 9.47 42.32
C LYS A 287 -27.37 10.63 41.63
N HIS A 288 -27.62 11.73 42.33
CA HIS A 288 -28.35 12.88 41.79
C HIS A 288 -27.40 13.93 41.19
N ARG A 289 -26.16 13.98 41.69
CA ARG A 289 -25.10 14.87 41.19
C ARG A 289 -23.78 14.11 41.06
N PRO A 290 -23.62 13.27 40.02
CA PRO A 290 -22.42 12.46 39.81
C PRO A 290 -21.11 13.24 39.94
N GLU A 291 -21.06 14.48 39.43
CA GLU A 291 -19.92 15.39 39.50
C GLU A 291 -19.54 15.84 40.92
N GLN A 292 -20.45 15.75 41.89
CA GLN A 292 -20.22 16.10 43.30
C GLN A 292 -19.86 14.89 44.17
N SER A 293 -19.81 13.68 43.59
CA SER A 293 -19.48 12.44 44.27
C SER A 293 -18.17 12.54 45.06
N LEU A 294 -18.17 12.03 46.30
CA LEU A 294 -16.97 11.99 47.14
C LEU A 294 -15.84 11.23 46.44
N LEU A 295 -16.16 10.17 45.69
CA LEU A 295 -15.22 9.40 44.89
C LEU A 295 -14.39 10.30 43.95
N LEU A 296 -15.01 11.22 43.22
CA LEU A 296 -14.31 12.13 42.31
C LEU A 296 -13.47 13.16 43.10
N LYS A 297 -13.96 13.62 44.25
CA LYS A 297 -13.24 14.56 45.12
C LYS A 297 -11.95 13.96 45.71
N LEU A 298 -11.91 12.65 45.95
CA LEU A 298 -10.70 11.96 46.41
C LEU A 298 -9.56 12.08 45.39
N PHE A 299 -9.87 12.06 44.09
CA PHE A 299 -8.91 12.18 42.98
C PHE A 299 -8.75 13.61 42.43
N ALA A 300 -9.44 14.59 43.03
CA ALA A 300 -9.26 15.99 42.68
C ALA A 300 -7.89 16.50 43.15
N ASP A 301 -7.47 17.67 42.66
CA ASP A 301 -6.11 18.18 42.89
C ASP A 301 -5.78 18.39 44.39
N GLN A 302 -6.80 18.65 45.23
CA GLN A 302 -6.68 18.75 46.70
C GLN A 302 -7.18 17.52 47.46
N GLY A 303 -7.48 16.42 46.76
CA GLY A 303 -7.97 15.18 47.35
C GLY A 303 -6.86 14.31 47.94
N ALA A 304 -7.24 13.40 48.86
CA ALA A 304 -6.29 12.48 49.51
C ALA A 304 -5.60 11.51 48.52
N MET A 305 -6.17 11.30 47.34
CA MET A 305 -5.64 10.45 46.26
C MET A 305 -5.25 11.29 45.02
N SER A 306 -4.91 12.56 45.23
CA SER A 306 -4.43 13.46 44.18
C SER A 306 -3.22 12.86 43.44
N GLY A 307 -3.23 12.94 42.11
CA GLY A 307 -2.16 12.43 41.24
C GLY A 307 -2.24 10.95 40.88
N VAL A 308 -3.14 10.16 41.49
CA VAL A 308 -3.31 8.73 41.14
C VAL A 308 -3.96 8.56 39.74
N LEU A 309 -4.92 9.44 39.42
CA LEU A 309 -5.62 9.48 38.14
C LEU A 309 -5.24 10.73 37.34
N ASN A 310 -5.03 10.56 36.03
CA ASN A 310 -4.86 11.68 35.11
C ASN A 310 -6.21 12.28 34.66
N ASN A 311 -6.19 13.40 33.91
CA ASN A 311 -7.40 14.09 33.46
C ASN A 311 -8.35 13.20 32.65
N SER A 312 -7.83 12.37 31.73
CA SER A 312 -8.65 11.45 30.93
C SER A 312 -9.28 10.34 31.77
N GLU A 313 -8.56 9.79 32.74
CA GLU A 313 -9.06 8.76 33.65
C GLU A 313 -10.15 9.33 34.58
N ARG A 314 -10.01 10.58 35.04
CA ARG A 314 -11.06 11.29 35.80
C ARG A 314 -12.31 11.54 34.97
N ALA A 315 -12.14 11.95 33.72
CA ALA A 315 -13.26 12.12 32.78
C ALA A 315 -13.98 10.80 32.50
N LEU A 316 -13.24 9.70 32.32
CA LEU A 316 -13.80 8.35 32.18
C LEU A 316 -14.62 7.93 33.40
N LEU A 317 -14.10 8.20 34.61
CA LEU A 317 -14.82 7.88 35.85
C LEU A 317 -16.12 8.70 35.98
N LEU A 318 -16.09 9.98 35.61
CA LEU A 318 -17.28 10.82 35.59
C LEU A 318 -18.31 10.33 34.57
N ALA A 319 -17.87 9.99 33.35
CA ALA A 319 -18.74 9.45 32.30
C ALA A 319 -19.39 8.12 32.74
N TRP A 320 -18.66 7.27 33.46
CA TRP A 320 -19.20 6.05 34.05
C TRP A 320 -20.25 6.32 35.12
N LEU A 321 -20.04 7.30 35.99
CA LEU A 321 -21.03 7.67 37.00
C LEU A 321 -22.31 8.24 36.38
N GLN A 322 -22.20 8.87 35.21
CA GLN A 322 -23.32 9.45 34.46
C GLN A 322 -24.06 8.45 33.53
N SER A 323 -23.53 7.25 33.27
CA SER A 323 -24.15 6.30 32.31
C SER A 323 -25.24 5.41 32.93
N ASP A 324 -26.44 5.31 32.36
CA ASP A 324 -27.52 4.44 32.87
C ASP A 324 -27.18 2.94 32.84
N GLU A 325 -27.70 2.15 33.80
CA GLU A 325 -27.39 0.72 34.06
C GLU A 325 -27.67 -0.26 32.89
N ILE A 326 -28.33 0.18 31.82
CA ILE A 326 -28.82 -0.72 30.77
C ILE A 326 -27.79 -0.78 29.63
N THR A 327 -26.78 -1.64 29.77
CA THR A 327 -26.06 -2.23 28.62
C THR A 327 -25.31 -3.50 29.03
N ALA A 328 -25.98 -4.41 29.73
CA ALA A 328 -25.53 -5.79 29.84
C ALA A 328 -26.04 -6.58 28.62
N GLY A 329 -25.47 -6.30 27.45
CA GLY A 329 -25.64 -7.13 26.26
C GLY A 329 -24.81 -8.39 26.41
N VAL A 330 -25.48 -9.53 26.60
CA VAL A 330 -24.88 -10.87 26.64
C VAL A 330 -24.13 -11.12 25.33
N LEU A 331 -22.80 -11.19 25.39
CA LEU A 331 -21.97 -11.65 24.28
C LEU A 331 -22.03 -13.18 24.25
N HIS A 332 -22.73 -13.74 23.26
CA HIS A 332 -22.53 -15.13 22.88
C HIS A 332 -21.14 -15.26 22.23
N ALA A 333 -20.34 -16.20 22.75
CA ALA A 333 -19.12 -16.65 22.11
C ALA A 333 -19.44 -17.11 20.68
N VAL A 334 -18.99 -16.35 19.69
CA VAL A 334 -19.01 -16.75 18.28
C VAL A 334 -17.83 -17.69 18.08
N GLY A 335 -18.14 -18.89 17.64
CA GLY A 335 -17.21 -19.99 17.49
C GLY A 335 -16.09 -19.72 16.50
N ASP A 336 -15.01 -20.46 16.72
CA ASP A 336 -13.89 -20.67 15.81
C ASP A 336 -14.32 -20.67 14.34
N LEU A 337 -13.88 -19.64 13.62
CA LEU A 337 -13.81 -19.70 12.17
C LEU A 337 -12.47 -20.35 11.83
N SER A 338 -12.51 -21.68 11.74
CA SER A 338 -11.42 -22.46 11.16
C SER A 338 -11.14 -21.97 9.74
N VAL A 339 -9.96 -21.40 9.53
CA VAL A 339 -9.43 -21.10 8.20
C VAL A 339 -9.00 -22.42 7.56
N THR A 340 -9.89 -23.03 6.79
CA THR A 340 -9.59 -24.00 5.72
C THR A 340 -9.72 -23.23 4.41
N ASP A 341 -8.84 -23.27 3.42
CA ASP A 341 -7.88 -24.29 3.01
C ASP A 341 -6.58 -23.63 2.55
N ASN A 342 -5.46 -24.26 2.92
CA ASN A 342 -4.18 -24.07 2.26
C ASN A 342 -4.31 -24.56 0.81
N VAL A 343 -4.56 -23.64 -0.12
CA VAL A 343 -4.23 -23.89 -1.52
C VAL A 343 -2.71 -24.00 -1.59
N ARG A 344 -2.22 -25.24 -1.53
CA ARG A 344 -0.90 -25.59 -2.04
C ARG A 344 -0.88 -25.18 -3.50
N VAL A 345 -0.27 -24.04 -3.78
CA VAL A 345 0.28 -23.77 -5.09
C VAL A 345 1.42 -24.76 -5.22
N ASP A 346 1.20 -25.84 -5.95
CA ASP A 346 2.29 -26.65 -6.49
C ASP A 346 3.16 -25.70 -7.32
N ALA A 347 4.24 -25.22 -6.72
CA ALA A 347 5.35 -24.60 -7.42
C ALA A 347 6.13 -25.70 -8.17
N SER A 348 5.45 -26.43 -9.05
CA SER A 348 6.11 -27.27 -10.02
C SER A 348 6.40 -26.40 -11.24
N VAL A 349 7.59 -25.83 -11.28
CA VAL A 349 8.61 -25.96 -12.35
C VAL A 349 9.66 -24.86 -12.07
N ALA A 350 10.58 -25.12 -11.15
CA ALA A 350 11.87 -24.45 -11.14
C ALA A 350 12.91 -25.49 -11.56
N GLY A 351 13.22 -25.51 -12.85
CA GLY A 351 14.42 -26.20 -13.33
C GLY A 351 15.63 -25.56 -12.65
N THR A 352 16.48 -26.38 -12.05
CA THR A 352 17.80 -25.98 -11.55
C THR A 352 18.73 -25.67 -12.72
N ASP A 353 18.37 -24.68 -13.55
CA ASP A 353 19.26 -24.20 -14.59
C ASP A 353 20.44 -23.53 -13.89
N ASN A 354 21.66 -24.03 -14.15
CA ASN A 354 22.86 -23.39 -13.65
C ASN A 354 23.12 -22.10 -14.45
N TYR A 355 22.47 -21.01 -14.04
CA TYR A 355 22.56 -19.71 -14.70
C TYR A 355 24.00 -19.18 -14.83
N GLU A 356 24.91 -19.60 -13.95
CA GLU A 356 26.32 -19.18 -13.99
C GLU A 356 27.06 -19.72 -15.22
N ASN A 357 26.62 -20.85 -15.78
CA ASN A 357 27.23 -21.49 -16.94
C ASN A 357 26.60 -21.06 -18.27
N LEU A 358 25.60 -20.18 -18.26
CA LEU A 358 24.95 -19.72 -19.48
C LEU A 358 25.88 -18.80 -20.28
N ASN A 359 25.82 -18.94 -21.60
CA ASN A 359 26.41 -17.94 -22.49
C ASN A 359 25.62 -16.62 -22.40
N ASN A 360 26.19 -15.53 -22.94
CA ASN A 360 25.57 -14.20 -22.85
C ASN A 360 24.15 -14.14 -23.43
N ARG A 361 23.84 -14.93 -24.47
CA ARG A 361 22.50 -14.98 -25.08
C ARG A 361 21.48 -15.69 -24.19
N GLY A 362 21.90 -16.79 -23.57
CA GLY A 362 21.09 -17.50 -22.58
C GLY A 362 20.82 -16.62 -21.37
N LEU A 363 21.87 -16.02 -20.79
CA LEU A 363 21.73 -15.12 -19.65
C LEU A 363 20.83 -13.91 -19.98
N TYR A 364 20.99 -13.31 -21.18
CA TYR A 364 20.11 -12.24 -21.66
C TYR A 364 18.63 -12.64 -21.62
N TYR A 365 18.27 -13.82 -22.13
CA TYR A 365 16.88 -14.28 -22.14
C TYR A 365 16.30 -14.33 -20.73
N TYR A 366 17.01 -14.93 -19.78
CA TYR A 366 16.51 -15.04 -18.40
C TYR A 366 16.47 -13.69 -17.68
N LEU A 367 17.44 -12.79 -17.92
CA LEU A 367 17.46 -11.45 -17.29
C LEU A 367 16.32 -10.56 -17.77
N VAL A 368 16.02 -10.54 -19.07
CA VAL A 368 14.86 -9.79 -19.61
C VAL A 368 13.54 -10.35 -19.07
N ASN A 369 13.53 -11.60 -18.64
CA ASN A 369 12.37 -12.29 -18.07
C ASN A 369 12.56 -12.62 -16.57
N ALA A 370 13.33 -11.81 -15.83
CA ALA A 370 13.68 -12.11 -14.45
C ALA A 370 12.46 -12.17 -13.50
N ASP A 371 11.31 -11.60 -13.90
CA ASP A 371 10.05 -11.72 -13.20
C ASP A 371 9.43 -13.13 -13.28
N LEU A 372 9.77 -13.90 -14.32
CA LEU A 372 9.41 -15.31 -14.49
C LEU A 372 10.49 -16.26 -13.96
N PHE A 373 11.73 -15.78 -13.82
CA PHE A 373 12.90 -16.56 -13.41
C PHE A 373 13.69 -15.83 -12.32
N PRO A 374 13.13 -15.60 -11.12
CA PRO A 374 13.76 -14.79 -10.07
C PRO A 374 15.12 -15.32 -9.61
N GLU A 375 15.37 -16.62 -9.79
CA GLU A 375 16.62 -17.29 -9.43
C GLU A 375 17.84 -16.72 -10.18
N VAL A 376 17.64 -16.20 -11.40
CA VAL A 376 18.70 -15.61 -12.23
C VAL A 376 19.34 -14.37 -11.57
N LEU A 377 18.61 -13.68 -10.69
CA LEU A 377 19.06 -12.42 -10.07
C LEU A 377 20.33 -12.62 -9.22
N SER A 378 20.49 -13.79 -8.59
CA SER A 378 21.70 -14.15 -7.84
C SER A 378 22.93 -14.19 -8.76
N SER A 379 22.78 -14.83 -9.93
CA SER A 379 23.83 -14.91 -10.95
C SER A 379 24.10 -13.56 -11.60
N ALA A 380 23.06 -12.74 -11.80
CA ALA A 380 23.17 -11.37 -12.29
C ALA A 380 24.06 -10.53 -11.36
N ARG A 381 23.77 -10.57 -10.05
CA ARG A 381 24.54 -9.86 -9.01
C ARG A 381 26.00 -10.30 -9.01
N ASN A 382 26.26 -11.60 -8.95
CA ASN A 382 27.63 -12.14 -8.98
C ASN A 382 28.42 -11.66 -10.20
N ARG A 383 27.76 -11.58 -11.37
CA ARG A 383 28.40 -11.13 -12.61
C ARG A 383 28.71 -9.63 -12.59
N VAL A 384 27.77 -8.79 -12.14
CA VAL A 384 27.99 -7.34 -12.01
C VAL A 384 29.10 -7.06 -11.01
N GLU A 385 29.10 -7.71 -9.85
CA GLU A 385 30.16 -7.53 -8.84
C GLU A 385 31.55 -7.91 -9.38
N LYS A 386 31.66 -9.02 -10.14
CA LYS A 386 32.93 -9.41 -10.80
C LYS A 386 33.41 -8.38 -11.82
N LEU A 387 32.50 -7.85 -12.64
CA LEU A 387 32.83 -6.83 -13.65
C LEU A 387 33.23 -5.51 -13.01
N LEU A 388 32.52 -5.06 -11.97
CA LEU A 388 32.86 -3.83 -11.25
C LEU A 388 34.26 -3.92 -10.61
N ARG A 389 34.59 -5.05 -9.99
CA ARG A 389 35.95 -5.30 -9.46
C ARG A 389 37.02 -5.29 -10.56
N PHE A 390 36.67 -5.69 -11.78
CA PHE A 390 37.59 -5.61 -12.91
C PHE A 390 37.75 -4.16 -13.41
N CYS A 391 36.67 -3.38 -13.43
CA CYS A 391 36.70 -1.97 -13.79
C CYS A 391 37.58 -1.15 -12.85
N ASP A 392 37.70 -1.51 -11.56
CA ASP A 392 38.58 -0.83 -10.60
C ASP A 392 40.05 -0.75 -11.08
N PHE A 393 40.50 -1.68 -11.94
CA PHE A 393 41.85 -1.66 -12.48
C PHE A 393 42.05 -0.65 -13.62
N PHE A 394 40.97 -0.19 -14.27
CA PHE A 394 41.03 0.65 -15.47
C PHE A 394 40.36 2.01 -15.29
N CYS A 395 39.33 2.09 -14.45
CA CYS A 395 38.57 3.31 -14.18
C CYS A 395 39.27 4.17 -13.14
N HIS A 396 39.96 5.22 -13.61
CA HIS A 396 40.59 6.19 -12.74
C HIS A 396 39.60 7.32 -12.45
N VAL A 397 39.48 7.69 -11.18
CA VAL A 397 38.65 8.83 -10.78
C VAL A 397 39.19 10.09 -11.47
N PRO A 398 38.37 10.89 -12.17
CA PRO A 398 38.85 12.02 -12.98
C PRO A 398 39.53 13.12 -12.16
N PHE A 399 39.31 13.14 -10.83
CA PHE A 399 39.92 14.07 -9.91
C PHE A 399 40.28 13.38 -8.58
N LYS A 400 41.40 13.80 -7.96
CA LYS A 400 41.87 13.29 -6.65
C LYS A 400 41.02 13.79 -5.47
N THR A 401 40.34 14.92 -5.63
CA THR A 401 39.52 15.54 -4.58
C THR A 401 38.25 16.06 -5.23
N TYR A 402 37.11 15.64 -4.68
CA TYR A 402 35.79 16.06 -5.15
C TYR A 402 35.53 17.54 -4.80
N SER A 403 35.05 18.29 -5.79
CA SER A 403 34.27 19.51 -5.59
C SER A 403 33.18 19.54 -6.66
N HIS A 404 32.01 20.11 -6.34
CA HIS A 404 30.90 20.21 -7.30
C HIS A 404 31.34 20.90 -8.60
N GLU A 405 32.06 22.02 -8.49
CA GLU A 405 32.60 22.75 -9.64
C GLU A 405 33.49 21.88 -10.56
N LYS A 406 34.36 21.04 -9.98
CA LYS A 406 35.23 20.15 -10.78
C LYS A 406 34.44 19.04 -11.46
N PHE A 407 33.45 18.49 -10.76
CA PHE A 407 32.57 17.48 -11.32
C PHE A 407 31.72 18.05 -12.46
N ASP A 408 31.11 19.21 -12.26
CA ASP A 408 30.32 19.89 -13.29
C ASP A 408 31.16 20.24 -14.51
N ALA A 409 32.36 20.77 -14.32
CA ALA A 409 33.29 21.05 -15.42
C ALA A 409 33.69 19.79 -16.19
N TYR A 410 33.92 18.67 -15.48
CA TYR A 410 34.24 17.39 -16.10
C TYR A 410 33.07 16.84 -16.94
N ILE A 411 31.85 16.88 -16.40
CA ILE A 411 30.64 16.44 -17.12
C ILE A 411 30.38 17.34 -18.34
N ALA A 412 30.55 18.66 -18.19
CA ALA A 412 30.40 19.61 -19.29
C ALA A 412 31.43 19.36 -20.41
N ASP A 413 32.68 19.05 -20.06
CA ASP A 413 33.72 18.73 -21.05
C ASP A 413 33.39 17.46 -21.84
N ILE A 414 32.93 16.39 -21.18
CA ILE A 414 32.44 15.18 -21.86
C ILE A 414 31.32 15.53 -22.84
N TYR A 415 30.33 16.31 -22.40
CA TYR A 415 29.21 16.71 -23.25
C TYR A 415 29.68 17.54 -24.47
N HIS A 416 30.60 18.48 -24.26
CA HIS A 416 31.17 19.29 -25.33
C HIS A 416 31.94 18.44 -26.35
N GLN A 417 32.69 17.44 -25.89
CA GLN A 417 33.42 16.52 -26.76
C GLN A 417 32.47 15.68 -27.63
N GLU A 418 31.42 15.12 -27.03
CA GLU A 418 30.40 14.35 -27.76
C GLU A 418 29.68 15.22 -28.81
N MET A 419 29.28 16.44 -28.44
CA MET A 419 28.65 17.38 -29.39
C MET A 419 29.59 17.80 -30.52
N ALA A 420 30.88 18.00 -30.24
CA ALA A 420 31.88 18.31 -31.26
C ALA A 420 32.19 17.12 -32.18
N ALA A 421 32.04 15.89 -31.69
CA ALA A 421 32.24 14.66 -32.46
C ALA A 421 31.09 14.38 -33.42
N TYR A 422 29.88 14.86 -33.12
CA TYR A 422 28.71 14.70 -33.99
C TYR A 422 28.93 15.37 -35.36
N ARG A 423 28.84 14.57 -36.42
CA ARG A 423 28.91 15.05 -37.81
C ARG A 423 27.68 14.58 -38.57
N PRO A 424 26.76 15.47 -38.97
CA PRO A 424 25.61 15.08 -39.76
C PRO A 424 26.08 14.52 -41.11
N LEU A 425 25.35 13.52 -41.63
CA LEU A 425 25.67 12.92 -42.91
C LEU A 425 25.64 14.00 -44.02
N LYS A 426 26.74 14.13 -44.76
CA LYS A 426 26.84 15.00 -45.94
C LYS A 426 27.03 14.13 -47.18
N GLY A 427 26.16 14.30 -48.17
CA GLY A 427 26.16 13.50 -49.40
C GLY A 427 25.46 12.15 -49.24
N PRO A 428 25.52 11.27 -50.25
CA PRO A 428 24.85 9.97 -50.20
C PRO A 428 25.50 9.05 -49.14
N PRO A 429 24.73 8.13 -48.53
CA PRO A 429 25.26 7.16 -47.58
C PRO A 429 26.39 6.33 -48.19
N LYS A 430 27.49 6.14 -47.44
CA LYS A 430 28.63 5.32 -47.87
C LYS A 430 28.36 3.81 -47.79
N ILE A 431 27.32 3.43 -47.04
CA ILE A 431 26.92 2.04 -46.81
C ILE A 431 25.57 1.80 -47.45
N SER A 432 25.34 0.59 -47.95
CA SER A 432 24.06 0.22 -48.53
C SER A 432 22.97 0.22 -47.46
N LYS A 433 21.71 0.33 -47.90
CA LYS A 433 20.56 0.25 -47.03
C LYS A 433 20.52 -1.08 -46.27
N GLU A 434 20.84 -2.18 -46.95
CA GLU A 434 20.87 -3.53 -46.36
C GLU A 434 21.96 -3.65 -45.28
N ALA A 435 23.15 -3.10 -45.53
CA ALA A 435 24.22 -3.08 -44.53
C ALA A 435 23.86 -2.24 -43.30
N TYR A 436 23.15 -1.13 -43.51
CA TYR A 436 22.65 -0.29 -42.42
C TYR A 436 21.57 -1.01 -41.59
N LEU A 437 20.59 -1.62 -42.26
CA LEU A 437 19.54 -2.40 -41.60
C LEU A 437 20.13 -3.58 -40.80
N TRP A 438 21.08 -4.31 -41.39
CA TRP A 438 21.81 -5.37 -40.68
C TRP A 438 22.53 -4.83 -39.43
N GLY A 439 23.18 -3.68 -39.53
CA GLY A 439 23.82 -3.01 -38.39
C GLY A 439 22.83 -2.65 -37.28
N LEU A 440 21.68 -2.08 -37.65
CA LEU A 440 20.59 -1.77 -36.71
C LEU A 440 20.07 -3.04 -36.00
N GLU A 441 19.98 -4.16 -36.71
CA GLU A 441 19.58 -5.44 -36.11
C GLU A 441 20.61 -5.96 -35.10
N GLN A 442 21.91 -5.77 -35.35
CA GLN A 442 22.95 -6.20 -34.41
C GLN A 442 22.94 -5.38 -33.11
N ILE A 443 22.65 -4.08 -33.19
CA ILE A 443 22.62 -3.19 -32.01
C ILE A 443 21.24 -3.12 -31.35
N ALA A 444 20.20 -3.70 -31.96
CA ALA A 444 18.84 -3.70 -31.43
C ALA A 444 18.72 -4.14 -29.96
N PRO A 445 19.43 -5.18 -29.46
CA PRO A 445 19.37 -5.55 -28.05
C PRO A 445 19.86 -4.45 -27.11
N LEU A 446 20.80 -3.62 -27.54
CA LEU A 446 21.29 -2.49 -26.74
C LEU A 446 20.24 -1.37 -26.69
N ILE A 447 19.69 -1.01 -27.84
CA ILE A 447 18.71 0.09 -27.96
C ILE A 447 17.38 -0.27 -27.27
N LEU A 448 16.91 -1.51 -27.45
CA LEU A 448 15.65 -1.96 -26.87
C LEU A 448 15.71 -2.16 -25.35
N LEU A 449 16.91 -2.30 -24.79
CA LEU A 449 17.13 -2.41 -23.35
C LEU A 449 17.69 -1.12 -22.73
N ASP A 450 17.76 -0.02 -23.49
CA ASP A 450 18.31 1.21 -22.95
C ASP A 450 17.47 1.68 -21.73
N GLY A 451 18.16 2.20 -20.72
CA GLY A 451 17.54 2.56 -19.45
C GLY A 451 17.01 1.41 -18.57
N CYS A 452 17.12 0.12 -18.96
CA CYS A 452 16.57 -0.99 -18.19
C CYS A 452 17.12 -1.10 -16.75
N TRP A 453 18.34 -0.62 -16.52
CA TRP A 453 18.98 -0.58 -15.21
C TRP A 453 18.30 0.42 -14.24
N LEU A 454 17.50 1.35 -14.76
CA LEU A 454 16.71 2.31 -13.98
C LEU A 454 15.29 1.81 -13.63
N GLN A 455 14.85 0.69 -14.21
CA GLN A 455 13.47 0.20 -14.10
C GLN A 455 12.97 0.05 -12.65
N HIS A 456 13.86 -0.25 -11.72
CA HIS A 456 13.55 -0.43 -10.30
C HIS A 456 14.16 0.65 -9.40
N SER A 457 14.49 1.82 -9.95
CA SER A 457 15.14 2.93 -9.22
C SER A 457 14.35 3.41 -8.01
N LEU A 458 13.02 3.38 -8.07
CA LEU A 458 12.16 3.71 -6.93
C LEU A 458 12.27 2.72 -5.76
N ALA A 459 13.00 1.61 -5.89
CA ALA A 459 13.35 0.76 -4.75
C ALA A 459 14.17 1.50 -3.68
N VAL A 460 14.89 2.57 -4.06
CA VAL A 460 15.68 3.39 -3.12
C VAL A 460 14.94 4.61 -2.58
N GLU A 461 13.67 4.85 -2.97
CA GLU A 461 12.87 6.02 -2.59
C GLU A 461 12.86 6.27 -1.07
N ASN A 462 12.75 5.21 -0.30
CA ASN A 462 12.74 5.23 1.16
C ASN A 462 14.05 5.71 1.79
N THR A 463 15.18 5.48 1.10
CA THR A 463 16.52 5.84 1.58
C THR A 463 17.03 7.13 0.97
N ASN A 464 16.66 7.40 -0.29
CA ASN A 464 17.17 8.50 -1.11
C ASN A 464 16.07 8.99 -2.06
N PRO A 465 15.02 9.67 -1.55
CA PRO A 465 13.84 10.03 -2.34
C PRO A 465 14.18 10.93 -3.53
N ALA A 466 15.02 11.95 -3.34
CA ALA A 466 15.43 12.85 -4.42
C ALA A 466 16.19 12.12 -5.54
N ILE A 467 17.04 11.14 -5.19
CA ILE A 467 17.77 10.34 -6.18
C ILE A 467 16.81 9.38 -6.90
N ALA A 468 15.91 8.73 -6.16
CA ALA A 468 14.91 7.85 -6.73
C ALA A 468 14.03 8.58 -7.76
N GLU A 469 13.60 9.80 -7.44
CA GLU A 469 12.81 10.64 -8.35
C GLU A 469 13.58 10.99 -9.63
N ILE A 470 14.85 11.41 -9.52
CA ILE A 470 15.70 11.73 -10.68
C ILE A 470 15.87 10.49 -11.57
N LEU A 471 16.27 9.35 -10.99
CA LEU A 471 16.49 8.10 -11.72
C LEU A 471 15.20 7.59 -12.37
N PHE A 472 14.07 7.70 -11.67
CA PHE A 472 12.77 7.31 -12.20
C PHE A 472 12.28 8.25 -13.30
N SER A 473 12.58 9.55 -13.22
CA SER A 473 12.29 10.50 -14.30
C SER A 473 13.01 10.12 -15.59
N ILE A 474 14.29 9.76 -15.50
CA ILE A 474 15.06 9.29 -16.66
C ILE A 474 14.43 8.01 -17.21
N TYR A 475 14.13 7.03 -16.35
CA TYR A 475 13.49 5.79 -16.81
C TYR A 475 12.16 6.03 -17.52
N ARG A 476 11.33 6.94 -16.96
CA ARG A 476 10.04 7.30 -17.53
C ARG A 476 10.17 7.92 -18.91
N ASP A 477 11.16 8.78 -19.12
CA ASP A 477 11.42 9.39 -20.42
C ASP A 477 11.77 8.31 -21.45
N GLU A 478 12.61 7.33 -21.09
CA GLU A 478 12.94 6.18 -21.95
C GLU A 478 11.69 5.37 -22.37
N ILE A 479 10.76 5.15 -21.43
CA ILE A 479 9.51 4.41 -21.71
C ILE A 479 8.37 5.30 -22.24
N GLY A 480 8.64 6.57 -22.56
CA GLY A 480 7.73 7.50 -23.22
C GLY A 480 6.73 8.22 -22.32
N ASN A 481 6.91 8.17 -20.99
CA ASN A 481 6.10 8.88 -20.01
C ASN A 481 4.58 8.69 -20.19
N GLY A 482 4.15 7.46 -20.49
CA GLY A 482 2.74 7.13 -20.76
C GLY A 482 2.22 7.52 -22.15
N VAL A 483 3.11 7.93 -23.07
CA VAL A 483 2.81 8.31 -24.45
C VAL A 483 3.59 7.39 -25.42
N PRO A 484 2.92 6.54 -26.21
CA PRO A 484 3.60 5.57 -27.08
C PRO A 484 4.58 6.22 -28.06
N GLU A 485 4.23 7.39 -28.61
CA GLU A 485 5.02 8.13 -29.60
C GLU A 485 6.33 8.68 -29.03
N LYS A 486 6.46 8.73 -27.70
CA LYS A 486 7.67 9.14 -27.00
C LYS A 486 8.49 7.96 -26.49
N ASN A 487 7.98 6.73 -26.57
CA ASN A 487 8.67 5.56 -26.07
C ASN A 487 9.83 5.20 -27.01
N HIS A 488 11.05 5.19 -26.48
CA HIS A 488 12.25 5.01 -27.31
C HIS A 488 12.30 3.65 -28.01
N ALA A 489 11.94 2.58 -27.29
CA ALA A 489 11.87 1.23 -27.87
C ALA A 489 10.78 1.14 -28.96
N TYR A 490 9.63 1.79 -28.77
CA TYR A 490 8.57 1.87 -29.78
C TYR A 490 9.02 2.64 -31.03
N ILE A 491 9.65 3.81 -30.87
CA ILE A 491 10.20 4.60 -31.98
C ILE A 491 11.21 3.77 -32.78
N PHE A 492 12.11 3.06 -32.10
CA PHE A 492 13.09 2.19 -32.76
C PHE A 492 12.41 1.04 -33.53
N GLN A 493 11.36 0.43 -32.99
CA GLN A 493 10.60 -0.61 -33.69
C GLN A 493 9.88 -0.06 -34.93
N GLN A 494 9.33 1.16 -34.85
CA GLN A 494 8.70 1.83 -36.00
C GLN A 494 9.72 2.11 -37.11
N LEU A 495 10.91 2.58 -36.77
CA LEU A 495 12.02 2.79 -37.73
C LEU A 495 12.41 1.50 -38.45
N ARG A 496 12.38 0.35 -37.75
CA ARG A 496 12.65 -0.96 -38.36
C ARG A 496 11.50 -1.43 -39.25
N ALA A 497 10.25 -1.23 -38.83
CA ALA A 497 9.07 -1.68 -39.55
C ALA A 497 8.84 -0.92 -40.86
N THR A 498 9.12 0.38 -40.89
CA THR A 498 9.07 1.21 -42.11
C THR A 498 10.24 0.94 -43.05
N GLY A 499 11.24 0.17 -42.59
CA GLY A 499 12.42 -0.21 -43.38
C GLY A 499 13.28 0.98 -43.80
N CYS A 500 13.16 2.15 -43.16
CA CYS A 500 13.57 3.47 -43.66
C CYS A 500 12.91 3.87 -44.99
#